data_AF-A0A2V5W416-F1
#
_entry.id   AF-A0A2V5W416-F1
#
_cell.length_a   1.000
_cell.length_b   1.000
_cell.length_c   1.000
_cell.angle_alpha   90.00
_cell.angle_beta   90.00
_cell.angle_gamma   90.00
#
_symmetry.space_group_name_H-M   'P 1'
#
loop_
_entity.id
_entity.type
_entity.pdbx_description
1 polymer ?
#
loop_
_entity_poly.entity_id
_entity_poly.type
_entity_poly.pdbx_seq_one_letter_code
_entity_poly.pdbx_strand_id
1 'polypeptide(L)'
;MRQRFRLYRRKKGGRYYIHDDVTGKQESLGTNDRATAVRLFHSKSEATKQPAVNLQIARAYIAASDPQIATRNWQFVMEEMVKLKK
;
A
#
# COMPACT_ATOMS: atom_id res chain seq x y z
N MET A 1 -9.25 21.89 7.72
CA MET A 1 -8.56 20.58 7.82
C MET A 1 -7.26 20.64 7.05
N ARG A 2 -6.11 20.31 7.66
CA ARG A 2 -4.81 20.31 6.97
C ARG A 2 -4.62 18.96 6.27
N GLN A 3 -4.24 18.95 4.99
CA GLN A 3 -3.86 17.72 4.31
C GLN A 3 -2.57 17.17 4.95
N ARG A 4 -2.57 15.89 5.34
CA ARG A 4 -1.42 15.22 5.95
C ARG A 4 -0.21 15.17 5.03
N PHE A 5 -0.43 15.09 3.72
CA PHE A 5 0.62 14.98 2.74
C PHE A 5 0.79 16.29 1.97
N ARG A 6 2.03 16.62 1.60
CA ARG A 6 2.38 17.72 0.70
C ARG A 6 3.18 17.22 -0.50
N LEU A 7 2.75 17.56 -1.71
CA LEU A 7 3.46 17.27 -2.95
C LEU A 7 4.47 18.38 -3.25
N TYR A 8 5.71 18.01 -3.57
CA TYR A 8 6.73 18.97 -4.00
C TYR A 8 7.68 18.36 -5.02
N ARG A 9 8.40 19.21 -5.75
CA ARG A 9 9.37 18.80 -6.77
C ARG A 9 10.77 19.22 -6.33
N ARG A 10 11.73 18.29 -6.34
CA ARG A 10 13.13 18.63 -6.05
C ARG A 10 13.81 19.19 -7.30
N LYS A 11 14.57 20.29 -7.13
CA LYS A 11 15.34 20.92 -8.23
C LYS A 11 16.38 19.96 -8.80
N LYS A 12 17.06 19.20 -7.94
CA LYS A 12 18.01 18.15 -8.35
C LYS A 12 17.25 16.92 -8.83
N GLY A 13 17.32 16.64 -10.14
CA GLY A 13 16.74 15.44 -10.75
C GLY A 13 15.25 15.54 -11.16
N GLY A 14 14.58 16.65 -10.87
CA GLY A 14 13.22 16.93 -11.38
C GLY A 14 12.10 16.01 -10.87
N ARG A 15 12.41 15.06 -9.98
CA ARG A 15 11.47 14.07 -9.42
C ARG A 15 10.50 14.70 -8.42
N TYR A 16 9.29 14.17 -8.42
CA TYR A 16 8.26 14.50 -7.44
C TYR A 16 8.42 13.67 -6.17
N TYR A 17 8.12 14.31 -5.04
CA TYR A 17 8.19 13.74 -3.70
C TYR A 17 6.94 14.11 -2.92
N ILE A 18 6.59 13.25 -1.96
CA ILE A 18 5.58 13.51 -0.95
C ILE A 18 6.26 13.69 0.41
N HIS A 19 5.87 14.74 1.12
CA HIS A 19 6.19 14.93 2.52
C HIS A 19 4.99 14.57 3.38
N ASP A 20 5.20 13.78 4.43
CA ASP A 20 4.19 13.46 5.44
C ASP A 20 4.39 14.39 6.65
N ASP A 21 3.40 15.22 6.93
CA ASP A 21 3.43 16.22 8.01
C ASP A 21 3.37 15.58 9.40
N VAL A 22 2.87 14.35 9.50
CA VAL A 22 2.75 13.63 10.77
C VAL A 22 4.05 12.91 11.12
N THR A 23 4.67 12.27 10.14
CA THR A 23 5.90 11.47 10.37
C THR A 23 7.19 12.23 10.05
N GLY A 24 7.09 13.38 9.39
CA GLY A 24 8.21 14.15 8.86
C GLY A 24 8.93 13.49 7.67
N LYS A 25 8.48 12.29 7.25
CA LYS A 25 9.16 11.52 6.20
C LYS A 25 8.96 12.17 4.83
N GLN A 26 9.96 11.99 3.97
CA GLN A 26 9.95 12.41 2.59
C GLN A 26 10.14 11.18 1.70
N GLU A 27 9.24 10.98 0.75
CA GLU A 27 9.22 9.80 -0.10
C GLU A 27 9.20 10.21 -1.58
N SER A 28 10.04 9.57 -2.39
CA SER A 28 10.08 9.80 -3.83
C SER A 28 8.89 9.12 -4.49
N LEU A 29 8.15 9.85 -5.34
CA LEU A 29 7.11 9.27 -6.20
C LEU A 29 7.68 8.56 -7.43
N GLY A 30 9.00 8.63 -7.65
CA GLY A 30 9.67 7.93 -8.74
C GLY A 30 9.40 8.51 -10.13
N THR A 31 8.55 9.54 -10.24
CA THR A 31 8.14 10.15 -11.50
C THR A 31 8.60 11.61 -11.62
N ASN A 32 8.87 12.01 -12.87
CA ASN A 32 9.10 13.40 -13.28
C ASN A 32 7.87 14.03 -13.94
N ASP A 33 6.83 13.23 -14.20
CA ASP A 33 5.57 13.69 -14.77
C ASP A 33 4.64 14.23 -13.68
N ARG A 34 4.13 15.45 -13.90
CA ARG A 34 3.25 16.13 -12.95
C ARG A 34 1.91 15.42 -12.82
N ALA A 35 1.32 14.97 -13.93
CA ALA A 35 -0.01 14.37 -13.92
C ALA A 35 0.00 13.06 -13.12
N THR A 36 0.99 12.21 -13.36
CA THR A 36 1.23 10.99 -12.61
C THR A 36 1.50 11.27 -11.13
N ALA A 37 2.32 12.29 -10.82
CA ALA A 37 2.64 12.64 -9.44
C ALA A 37 1.40 13.09 -8.64
N VAL A 38 0.54 13.92 -9.25
CA VAL A 38 -0.71 14.38 -8.66
C VAL A 38 -1.66 13.21 -8.41
N ARG A 39 -1.77 12.27 -9.34
CA ARG A 39 -2.58 11.06 -9.19
C ARG A 39 -2.12 10.21 -7.99
N LEU A 40 -0.81 9.97 -7.88
CA LEU A 40 -0.23 9.21 -6.76
C LEU A 40 -0.45 9.94 -5.42
N PHE A 41 -0.33 11.26 -5.40
CA PHE A 41 -0.60 12.09 -4.23
C PHE A 41 -2.06 11.99 -3.75
N HIS A 42 -3.02 12.09 -4.66
CA HIS A 42 -4.44 11.94 -4.33
C HIS A 42 -4.76 10.54 -3.82
N SER A 43 -4.29 9.51 -4.53
CA SER A 43 -4.46 8.12 -4.12
C SER A 43 -3.94 7.87 -2.70
N LYS A 44 -2.74 8.34 -2.36
CA LYS A 44 -2.17 8.19 -1.01
C LYS A 44 -2.94 8.96 0.06
N SER A 45 -3.40 10.16 -0.29
CA SER A 45 -4.21 11.00 0.61
C SER A 45 -5.57 10.37 0.90
N GLU A 46 -6.25 9.84 -0.12
CA GLU A 46 -7.54 9.16 0.01
C GLU A 46 -7.43 7.86 0.78
N ALA A 47 -6.42 7.04 0.47
CA ALA A 47 -6.13 5.80 1.20
C ALA A 47 -5.96 6.06 2.71
N THR A 48 -5.34 7.19 3.09
CA THR A 48 -5.12 7.51 4.51
C THR A 48 -6.36 8.09 5.20
N LYS A 49 -7.32 8.64 4.45
CA LYS A 49 -8.59 9.15 5.01
C LYS A 49 -9.52 8.03 5.47
N GLN A 50 -9.50 6.88 4.78
CA GLN A 50 -10.41 5.77 5.06
C GLN A 50 -9.64 4.45 5.24
N PRO A 51 -8.84 4.31 6.32
CA PRO A 51 -8.04 3.11 6.55
C PRO A 51 -8.89 1.84 6.68
N ALA A 52 -10.11 1.97 7.21
CA ALA A 52 -11.04 0.85 7.34
C ALA A 52 -11.48 0.27 5.98
N VAL A 53 -11.64 1.10 4.95
CA VAL A 53 -12.01 0.66 3.60
C VAL A 53 -10.86 -0.13 2.97
N ASN A 54 -9.63 0.35 3.10
CA ASN A 54 -8.44 -0.36 2.60
C ASN A 54 -8.31 -1.74 3.25
N LEU A 55 -8.62 -1.86 4.54
CA LEU A 55 -8.60 -3.15 5.24
C LEU A 55 -9.60 -4.14 4.64
N GLN A 56 -10.81 -3.70 4.31
CA GLN A 56 -11.81 -4.57 3.69
C GLN A 56 -11.42 -4.98 2.27
N ILE A 57 -10.84 -4.05 1.48
CA ILE A 57 -10.29 -4.37 0.16
C ILE A 57 -9.18 -5.43 0.28
N ALA A 58 -8.27 -5.27 1.23
CA ALA A 58 -7.21 -6.26 1.47
C ALA A 58 -7.78 -7.64 1.83
N ARG A 59 -8.78 -7.69 2.72
CA ARG A 59 -9.48 -8.94 3.06
C ARG A 59 -10.14 -9.59 1.84
N ALA A 60 -10.79 -8.80 0.98
CA ALA A 60 -11.40 -9.29 -0.24
C ALA A 60 -10.37 -9.88 -1.21
N TYR A 61 -9.21 -9.23 -1.39
CA TYR A 61 -8.14 -9.78 -2.22
C TYR A 61 -7.58 -11.09 -1.66
N ILE A 62 -7.37 -11.17 -0.34
CA ILE A 62 -6.89 -12.39 0.30
C ILE A 62 -7.91 -13.53 0.11
N ALA A 63 -9.19 -13.27 0.39
CA ALA A 63 -10.26 -14.26 0.21
C ALA A 63 -10.44 -14.70 -1.26
N ALA A 64 -10.22 -13.81 -2.22
CA ALA A 64 -10.29 -14.12 -3.66
C ALA A 64 -9.09 -14.97 -4.11
N SER A 65 -7.88 -14.69 -3.61
CA SER A 65 -6.70 -15.51 -3.90
C SER A 65 -6.78 -16.88 -3.25
N ASP A 66 -7.45 -16.95 -2.11
CA ASP A 66 -7.47 -18.12 -1.27
C ASP A 66 -8.79 -18.21 -0.47
N PRO A 67 -9.78 -18.93 -1.00
CA PRO A 67 -11.05 -19.12 -0.32
C PRO A 67 -10.94 -19.88 1.01
N GLN A 68 -9.87 -20.65 1.22
CA GLN A 68 -9.66 -21.47 2.41
C GLN A 68 -8.82 -20.78 3.48
N ILE A 69 -8.36 -19.54 3.23
CA ILE A 69 -7.53 -18.78 4.17
C ILE A 69 -8.16 -18.67 5.57
N ALA A 70 -9.48 -18.62 5.64
CA ALA A 70 -10.24 -18.48 6.89
C ALA A 70 -10.36 -19.80 7.68
N THR A 71 -10.19 -20.95 7.02
CA THR A 71 -10.44 -22.27 7.61
C THR A 71 -9.19 -23.10 7.82
N ARG A 72 -8.07 -22.76 7.16
CA ARG A 72 -6.80 -23.46 7.37
C ARG A 72 -6.28 -23.24 8.78
N ASN A 73 -5.76 -24.32 9.34
CA ASN A 73 -5.07 -24.35 10.60
C ASN A 73 -3.64 -24.86 10.41
N TRP A 74 -2.85 -24.84 11.48
CA TRP A 74 -1.47 -25.32 11.44
C TRP A 74 -1.35 -26.80 11.07
N GLN A 75 -2.36 -27.62 11.40
CA GLN A 75 -2.36 -29.04 11.05
C GLN A 75 -2.34 -29.24 9.53
N PHE A 76 -3.20 -28.52 8.79
CA PHE A 76 -3.22 -28.55 7.33
C PHE A 76 -1.85 -28.18 6.74
N VAL A 77 -1.19 -27.15 7.29
CA VAL A 77 0.13 -26.73 6.82
C VAL A 77 1.18 -27.83 7.04
N MET A 78 1.18 -28.47 8.22
CA MET A 78 2.15 -29.53 8.54
C MET A 78 1.96 -30.75 7.63
N GLU A 79 0.71 -31.12 7.32
CA GLU A 79 0.40 -32.22 6.39
C GLU A 79 0.88 -31.93 4.96
N GLU A 80 0.68 -30.71 4.45
CA GLU A 80 1.18 -30.31 3.13
C GLU A 80 2.72 -30.29 3.09
N MET A 81 3.39 -29.86 4.17
CA MET A 81 4.86 -29.90 4.26
C MET A 81 5.42 -31.32 4.19
N VAL A 82 4.75 -32.30 4.80
CA VAL A 82 5.16 -33.71 4.71
C VAL A 82 5.03 -34.24 3.28
N LYS A 83 3.96 -33.88 2.56
CA LYS A 83 3.75 -34.28 1.15
C LYS A 83 4.83 -33.75 0.20
N LEU A 84 5.43 -32.60 0.52
CA LEU A 84 6.50 -31.97 -0.26
C LEU A 84 7.87 -32.63 -0.05
N LYS A 85 8.07 -33.39 1.04
CA LYS A 85 9.27 -34.22 1.23
C LYS A 85 9.12 -35.52 0.44
N LYS A 86 9.54 -35.47 -0.82
CA LYS A 86 10.07 -36.64 -1.53
C LYS A 86 11.59 -36.64 -1.45
#